data_AF-Q39WE0-F1
#
_entry.id   AF-Q39WE0-F1
#
_cell.length_a   1.000
_cell.length_b   1.000
_cell.length_c   1.000
_cell.angle_alpha   90.00
_cell.angle_beta   90.00
_cell.angle_gamma   90.00
#
_symmetry.space_group_name_H-M   'P 1'
#
loop_
_entity.id
_entity.type
_entity.pdbx_description
1 polymer ?
#
loop_
_entity_poly.entity_id
_entity_poly.type
_entity_poly.pdbx_seq_one_letter_code
_entity_poly.pdbx_strand_id
1 'polypeptide(L)'
;MNARQVLKRMNQVACLVLLGTGAAVSSITLETATSPAAALALTMADCRVCHASGNNVTRHHNLITTKGLDCLDCHRLVLDPVTNTYVFAPFRDCTSCHSTLVHFDKHGLYIANWQTMSGVVPGTAPLWTQIMTFSLVNPAQNQYQVCYKCHSYNAFGPATTGVSPVVSHSNIKLTDQAMEFNPNNRSAHPIQVPLNSQTGSYAPKALRSNQMSLGWTNVGTQTMVCSDCHAAPPTGSTGATKYLLKGPRTYWPYNRNGQLWTLGDVRSNANNWSTDLFCVNCHPIYSGGSWENNVHGEGDHHDSMTIGGTRFNGAPCVSCHVEIPHGYRISRLIGYDTDPAPYGTVQANGTKVQVLKGFRKASSPTNYGEGNCYSTVGACDEHNSRSMTYDW
;
A
#
# COMPACT_ATOMS: atom_id res chain seq x y z
N MET A 1 -27.02 -34.31 -23.85
CA MET A 1 -27.31 -33.02 -24.52
C MET A 1 -27.90 -32.09 -23.47
N ASN A 2 -27.21 -31.00 -23.10
CA ASN A 2 -27.44 -30.28 -21.84
C ASN A 2 -28.10 -28.89 -22.04
N ALA A 3 -29.36 -28.80 -21.60
CA ALA A 3 -30.17 -27.72 -21.00
C ALA A 3 -29.79 -26.22 -21.06
N ARG A 4 -28.98 -25.71 -22.01
CA ARG A 4 -28.62 -24.27 -22.09
C ARG A 4 -29.17 -23.49 -23.30
N GLN A 5 -30.00 -24.09 -24.16
CA GLN A 5 -30.46 -23.43 -25.39
C GLN A 5 -31.94 -22.97 -25.42
N VAL A 6 -32.72 -23.13 -24.34
CA VAL A 6 -34.18 -22.84 -24.40
C VAL A 6 -34.56 -21.42 -23.93
N LEU A 7 -33.66 -20.64 -23.32
CA LEU A 7 -34.01 -19.35 -22.68
C LEU A 7 -33.61 -18.08 -23.46
N LYS A 8 -33.71 -18.10 -24.80
CA LYS A 8 -33.44 -16.90 -25.65
C LYS A 8 -34.56 -16.51 -26.62
N ARG A 9 -35.80 -16.99 -26.45
CA ARG A 9 -36.94 -16.64 -27.33
C ARG A 9 -38.24 -16.31 -26.57
N MET A 10 -38.21 -15.40 -25.60
CA MET A 10 -39.44 -14.89 -24.96
C MET A 10 -39.40 -13.39 -24.66
N ASN A 11 -38.94 -12.54 -25.58
CA ASN A 11 -38.98 -11.09 -25.36
C ASN A 11 -39.28 -10.25 -26.62
N GLN A 12 -40.20 -10.71 -27.47
CA GLN A 12 -40.78 -9.89 -28.55
C GLN A 12 -42.21 -10.33 -28.89
N VAL A 13 -43.18 -10.14 -27.99
CA VAL A 13 -44.60 -9.93 -28.36
C VAL A 13 -45.29 -9.20 -27.21
N ALA A 14 -45.47 -7.88 -27.31
CA ALA A 14 -46.52 -7.13 -26.62
C ALA A 14 -46.55 -5.70 -27.17
N CYS A 15 -47.18 -5.54 -28.33
CA CYS A 15 -47.52 -4.25 -28.90
C CYS A 15 -48.98 -4.32 -29.34
N LEU A 16 -49.93 -3.93 -28.48
CA LEU A 16 -51.22 -3.37 -28.91
C LEU A 16 -52.03 -2.76 -27.74
N VAL A 17 -52.31 -1.46 -27.90
CA VAL A 17 -53.55 -0.71 -27.56
C VAL A 17 -54.00 -0.62 -26.10
N LEU A 18 -53.97 0.61 -25.57
CA LEU A 18 -55.07 1.22 -24.81
C LEU A 18 -55.00 2.75 -24.92
N LEU A 19 -56.05 3.33 -25.52
CA LEU A 19 -56.39 4.75 -25.49
C LEU A 19 -57.01 5.09 -24.13
N GLY A 20 -56.74 6.28 -23.59
CA GLY A 20 -57.70 6.95 -22.71
C GLY A 20 -57.15 7.68 -21.48
N THR A 21 -57.30 9.01 -21.55
CA THR A 21 -57.46 9.99 -20.45
C THR A 21 -56.22 10.45 -19.68
N GLY A 22 -56.12 11.79 -19.62
CA GLY A 22 -54.96 12.54 -19.18
C GLY A 22 -54.74 12.54 -17.67
N ALA A 23 -53.47 12.55 -17.32
CA ALA A 23 -52.96 12.96 -16.03
C ALA A 23 -51.66 13.75 -16.25
N ALA A 24 -51.47 14.79 -15.44
CA ALA A 24 -50.44 15.80 -15.56
C ALA A 24 -49.02 15.22 -15.64
N VAL A 25 -48.25 15.73 -16.60
CA VAL A 25 -46.83 15.43 -16.76
C VAL A 25 -46.06 16.08 -15.62
N SER A 26 -45.78 15.31 -14.57
CA SER A 26 -44.80 15.69 -13.56
C SER A 26 -43.42 15.60 -14.19
N SER A 27 -42.72 16.73 -14.25
CA SER A 27 -41.36 16.85 -14.76
C SER A 27 -40.43 16.05 -13.83
N ILE A 28 -40.08 14.83 -14.23
CA ILE A 28 -38.98 14.10 -13.60
C ILE A 28 -37.70 14.79 -14.07
N THR A 29 -37.13 15.65 -13.22
CA THR A 29 -35.74 16.07 -13.34
C THR A 29 -34.89 14.83 -13.20
N LEU A 30 -34.33 14.38 -14.33
CA LEU A 30 -33.31 13.35 -14.36
C LEU A 30 -32.08 13.93 -13.66
N GLU A 31 -31.90 13.57 -12.38
CA GLU A 31 -30.65 13.82 -11.68
C GLU A 31 -29.54 13.19 -12.51
N THR A 32 -28.69 14.05 -13.06
CA THR A 32 -27.43 13.64 -13.66
C THR A 32 -26.59 13.11 -12.52
N ALA A 33 -26.61 11.79 -12.34
CA ALA A 33 -25.64 11.10 -11.53
C ALA A 33 -24.26 11.55 -12.00
N THR A 34 -23.60 12.35 -11.16
CA THR A 34 -22.20 12.73 -11.34
C THR A 34 -21.42 11.43 -11.42
N SER A 35 -20.84 11.21 -12.60
CA SER A 35 -20.05 10.02 -12.87
C SER A 35 -18.95 9.91 -11.82
N PRO A 36 -18.71 8.73 -11.21
CA PRO A 36 -17.57 8.56 -10.33
C PRO A 36 -16.31 8.93 -11.11
N ALA A 37 -15.37 9.58 -10.42
CA ALA A 37 -14.08 10.01 -10.95
C ALA A 37 -13.58 8.99 -11.97
N ALA A 38 -13.39 9.42 -13.22
CA ALA A 38 -12.99 8.58 -14.33
C ALA A 38 -11.87 7.65 -13.85
N ALA A 39 -12.18 6.37 -13.67
CA ALA A 39 -11.18 5.35 -13.49
C ALA A 39 -10.25 5.54 -14.69
N LEU A 40 -8.99 5.91 -14.45
CA LEU A 40 -8.00 5.99 -15.51
C LEU A 40 -8.12 4.70 -16.32
N ALA A 41 -8.63 4.82 -17.54
CA ALA A 41 -8.81 3.68 -18.42
C ALA A 41 -7.40 3.17 -18.73
N LEU A 42 -7.01 2.06 -18.11
CA LEU A 42 -5.73 1.42 -18.38
C LEU A 42 -5.65 1.15 -19.88
N THR A 43 -4.59 1.62 -20.52
CA THR A 43 -4.33 1.37 -21.93
C THR A 43 -3.55 0.06 -22.10
N MET A 44 -3.51 -0.46 -23.33
CA MET A 44 -2.60 -1.57 -23.63
C MET A 44 -1.12 -1.20 -23.38
N ALA A 45 -0.74 0.08 -23.48
CA ALA A 45 0.61 0.51 -23.15
C ALA A 45 0.91 0.27 -21.66
N ASP A 46 -0.05 0.57 -20.78
CA ASP A 46 0.08 0.35 -19.33
C ASP A 46 0.23 -1.14 -18.98
N CYS A 47 -0.50 -2.01 -19.69
CA CYS A 47 -0.40 -3.46 -19.49
C CYS A 47 0.94 -4.04 -19.97
N ARG A 48 1.52 -3.48 -21.03
CA ARG A 48 2.79 -3.97 -21.63
C ARG A 48 3.99 -3.76 -20.71
N VAL A 49 3.93 -2.80 -19.79
CA VAL A 49 4.98 -2.58 -18.79
C VAL A 49 5.23 -3.85 -17.96
N CYS A 50 4.16 -4.59 -17.61
CA CYS A 50 4.26 -5.79 -16.77
C CYS A 50 4.09 -7.11 -17.55
N HIS A 51 3.56 -7.05 -18.78
CA HIS A 51 3.31 -8.19 -19.65
C HIS A 51 4.15 -8.12 -20.93
N ALA A 52 5.47 -8.29 -20.77
CA ALA A 52 6.49 -8.16 -21.81
C ALA A 52 6.38 -9.10 -23.03
N SER A 53 5.37 -9.98 -23.13
CA SER A 53 5.28 -10.85 -24.32
C SER A 53 4.86 -10.03 -25.53
N GLY A 54 5.77 -9.86 -26.49
CA GLY A 54 5.51 -9.22 -27.78
C GLY A 54 4.42 -9.88 -28.63
N ASN A 55 3.95 -11.07 -28.24
CA ASN A 55 2.89 -11.80 -28.91
C ASN A 55 1.64 -11.95 -28.03
N ASN A 56 0.96 -10.83 -27.76
CA ASN A 56 -0.36 -10.84 -27.11
C ASN A 56 -1.39 -11.68 -27.90
N VAL A 57 -1.19 -11.88 -29.21
CA VAL A 57 -2.05 -12.74 -30.03
C VAL A 57 -1.98 -14.19 -29.56
N THR A 58 -0.78 -14.74 -29.32
CA THR A 58 -0.62 -16.09 -28.76
C THR A 58 -1.21 -16.19 -27.36
N ARG A 59 -1.05 -15.16 -26.52
CA ARG A 59 -1.60 -15.17 -25.16
C ARG A 59 -3.13 -15.14 -25.16
N HIS A 60 -3.75 -14.35 -26.05
CA HIS A 60 -5.19 -14.35 -26.27
C HIS A 60 -5.69 -15.67 -26.85
N HIS A 61 -5.03 -16.23 -27.86
CA HIS A 61 -5.45 -17.50 -28.46
C HIS A 61 -5.23 -18.70 -27.53
N ASN A 62 -4.30 -18.61 -26.57
CA ASN A 62 -4.20 -19.62 -25.52
C ASN A 62 -5.43 -19.66 -24.62
N LEU A 63 -6.28 -18.62 -24.57
CA LEU A 63 -7.54 -18.68 -23.82
C LEU A 63 -8.55 -19.63 -24.48
N ILE A 64 -8.51 -19.77 -25.81
CA ILE A 64 -9.32 -20.73 -26.55
C ILE A 64 -8.97 -22.14 -26.10
N THR A 65 -7.67 -22.45 -26.05
CA THR A 65 -7.18 -23.80 -25.73
C THR A 65 -7.20 -24.11 -24.23
N THR A 66 -6.97 -23.13 -23.36
CA THR A 66 -6.85 -23.35 -21.90
C THR A 66 -8.12 -23.06 -21.11
N LYS A 67 -9.04 -22.26 -21.65
CA LYS A 67 -10.31 -21.87 -20.99
C LYS A 67 -11.55 -22.25 -21.79
N GLY A 68 -11.40 -22.80 -22.99
CA GLY A 68 -12.52 -23.24 -23.83
C GLY A 68 -13.41 -22.08 -24.30
N LEU A 69 -12.84 -20.88 -24.46
CA LEU A 69 -13.55 -19.72 -25.00
C LEU A 69 -13.54 -19.75 -26.53
N ASP A 70 -14.60 -19.23 -27.14
CA ASP A 70 -14.72 -19.07 -28.59
C ASP A 70 -14.36 -17.64 -29.04
N CYS A 71 -14.14 -17.48 -30.34
CA CYS A 71 -13.77 -16.18 -30.92
C CYS A 71 -14.77 -15.07 -30.56
N LEU A 72 -16.07 -15.37 -30.54
CA LEU A 72 -17.11 -14.38 -30.24
C LEU A 72 -17.29 -14.09 -28.75
N ASP A 73 -16.66 -14.86 -27.86
CA ASP A 73 -16.63 -14.53 -26.43
C ASP A 73 -15.71 -13.33 -26.16
N CYS A 74 -14.75 -13.09 -27.05
CA CYS A 74 -13.75 -12.02 -26.91
C CYS A 74 -13.87 -10.94 -28.00
N HIS A 75 -14.31 -11.30 -29.20
CA HIS A 75 -14.39 -10.39 -30.33
C HIS A 75 -15.83 -9.98 -30.64
N ARG A 76 -16.05 -8.68 -30.85
CA ARG A 76 -17.30 -8.18 -31.45
C ARG A 76 -17.13 -8.06 -32.97
N LEU A 77 -18.08 -8.58 -33.73
CA LEU A 77 -18.18 -8.29 -35.17
C LEU A 77 -18.82 -6.90 -35.36
N VAL A 78 -18.20 -6.07 -36.19
CA VAL A 78 -18.73 -4.78 -36.62
C VAL A 78 -18.77 -4.75 -38.14
N LEU A 79 -19.76 -4.06 -38.70
CA LEU A 79 -19.86 -3.87 -40.13
C LEU A 79 -18.78 -2.87 -40.57
N ASP A 80 -17.91 -3.27 -41.48
CA ASP A 80 -17.01 -2.34 -42.16
C ASP A 80 -17.81 -1.58 -43.23
N PRO A 81 -17.97 -0.25 -43.11
CA PRO A 81 -18.78 0.53 -44.03
C PRO A 81 -18.15 0.65 -45.43
N VAL A 82 -16.86 0.37 -45.60
CA VAL A 82 -16.16 0.48 -46.89
C VAL A 82 -16.35 -0.79 -47.72
N THR A 83 -16.17 -1.96 -47.10
CA THR A 83 -16.25 -3.24 -47.80
C THR A 83 -17.63 -3.91 -47.68
N ASN A 84 -18.51 -3.38 -46.83
CA ASN A 84 -19.81 -3.95 -46.49
C ASN A 84 -19.74 -5.40 -45.98
N THR A 85 -18.66 -5.73 -45.26
CA THR A 85 -18.45 -7.05 -44.64
C THR A 85 -18.31 -6.93 -43.13
N TYR A 86 -18.70 -7.96 -42.38
CA TYR A 86 -18.44 -8.01 -40.95
C TYR A 86 -16.95 -8.31 -40.69
N VAL A 87 -16.29 -7.42 -39.96
CA VAL A 87 -14.92 -7.57 -39.50
C VAL A 87 -14.90 -7.59 -37.98
N PHE A 88 -13.85 -8.14 -37.38
CA PHE A 88 -13.69 -8.02 -35.93
C PHE A 88 -13.35 -6.57 -35.56
N ALA A 89 -14.08 -6.02 -34.60
CA ALA A 89 -13.71 -4.76 -33.96
C ALA A 89 -12.29 -4.90 -33.39
N PRO A 90 -11.43 -3.87 -33.49
CA PRO A 90 -10.14 -3.88 -32.83
C PRO A 90 -10.34 -4.04 -31.31
N PHE A 91 -9.98 -5.20 -30.77
CA PHE A 91 -10.10 -5.51 -29.35
C PHE A 91 -8.72 -5.96 -28.83
N ARG A 92 -7.67 -5.18 -29.13
CA ARG A 92 -6.39 -5.36 -28.45
C ARG A 92 -6.36 -4.60 -27.13
N ASP A 93 -7.51 -4.35 -26.53
CA ASP A 93 -7.57 -3.69 -25.25
C ASP A 93 -7.77 -4.75 -24.17
N CYS A 94 -6.73 -4.99 -23.37
CA CYS A 94 -6.78 -5.92 -22.26
C CYS A 94 -7.95 -5.60 -21.32
N THR A 95 -8.36 -4.32 -21.25
CA THR A 95 -9.47 -3.87 -20.40
C THR A 95 -10.84 -4.33 -20.87
N SER A 96 -10.97 -4.78 -22.12
CA SER A 96 -12.22 -5.36 -22.64
C SER A 96 -12.56 -6.71 -21.99
N CYS A 97 -11.56 -7.43 -21.48
CA CYS A 97 -11.74 -8.73 -20.79
C CYS A 97 -11.31 -8.69 -19.32
N HIS A 98 -10.47 -7.73 -18.94
CA HIS A 98 -9.95 -7.58 -17.58
C HIS A 98 -10.39 -6.23 -17.01
N SER A 99 -11.26 -6.22 -15.99
CA SER A 99 -11.51 -5.00 -15.22
C SER A 99 -10.23 -4.55 -14.51
N THR A 100 -10.07 -3.27 -14.18
CA THR A 100 -8.93 -2.77 -13.38
C THR A 100 -8.84 -3.43 -11.99
N LEU A 101 -9.94 -4.04 -11.52
CA LEU A 101 -10.03 -4.85 -10.31
C LEU A 101 -9.22 -6.16 -10.40
N VAL A 102 -8.87 -6.65 -11.60
CA VAL A 102 -8.18 -7.94 -11.75
C VAL A 102 -6.81 -7.96 -11.08
N HIS A 103 -6.13 -6.83 -10.86
CA HIS A 103 -4.84 -6.88 -10.16
C HIS A 103 -5.03 -6.89 -8.64
N PHE A 104 -5.97 -6.10 -8.13
CA PHE A 104 -6.32 -6.07 -6.71
C PHE A 104 -6.78 -7.45 -6.22
N ASP A 105 -7.74 -8.07 -6.91
CA ASP A 105 -8.30 -9.37 -6.55
C ASP A 105 -7.29 -10.52 -6.65
N LYS A 106 -6.19 -10.33 -7.39
CA LYS A 106 -5.13 -11.34 -7.54
C LYS A 106 -4.04 -11.23 -6.47
N HIS A 107 -4.04 -10.21 -5.60
CA HIS A 107 -3.01 -10.07 -4.55
C HIS A 107 -2.93 -11.34 -3.68
N GLY A 108 -4.08 -11.90 -3.27
CA GLY A 108 -4.10 -13.15 -2.51
C GLY A 108 -3.49 -14.32 -3.25
N LEU A 109 -3.73 -14.42 -4.56
CA LEU A 109 -3.14 -15.46 -5.41
C LEU A 109 -1.63 -15.27 -5.58
N TYR A 110 -1.16 -14.03 -5.78
CA TYR A 110 0.27 -13.71 -5.87
C TYR A 110 1.00 -14.04 -4.57
N ILE A 111 0.40 -13.68 -3.42
CA ILE A 111 0.94 -13.98 -2.10
C ILE A 111 1.00 -15.50 -1.86
N ALA A 112 -0.05 -16.25 -2.19
CA ALA A 112 -0.14 -17.67 -1.90
C ALA A 112 0.72 -18.55 -2.84
N ASN A 113 0.98 -18.10 -4.07
CA ASN A 113 1.60 -18.93 -5.11
C ASN A 113 2.92 -18.34 -5.65
N TRP A 114 3.56 -17.44 -4.92
CA TRP A 114 4.72 -16.67 -5.39
C TRP A 114 5.85 -17.55 -5.94
N GLN A 115 6.06 -18.75 -5.37
CA GLN A 115 7.09 -19.71 -5.78
C GLN A 115 6.89 -20.28 -7.20
N THR A 116 5.71 -20.10 -7.80
CA THR A 116 5.39 -20.57 -9.15
C THR A 116 5.38 -19.43 -10.18
N MET A 117 5.61 -18.20 -9.71
CA MET A 117 5.48 -16.98 -10.51
C MET A 117 6.85 -16.45 -10.88
N SER A 118 6.91 -15.71 -11.98
CA SER A 118 8.10 -14.91 -12.28
C SER A 118 8.14 -13.66 -11.40
N GLY A 119 9.34 -13.30 -10.95
CA GLY A 119 9.62 -12.07 -10.22
C GLY A 119 10.80 -11.31 -10.83
N VAL A 120 11.23 -10.27 -10.15
CA VAL A 120 12.43 -9.51 -10.49
C VAL A 120 13.34 -9.34 -9.28
N VAL A 121 14.65 -9.43 -9.51
CA VAL A 121 15.67 -9.08 -8.52
C VAL A 121 16.11 -7.64 -8.78
N PRO A 122 16.02 -6.74 -7.79
CA PRO A 122 16.52 -5.38 -7.94
C PRO A 122 18.04 -5.38 -7.96
N GLY A 123 18.63 -4.45 -8.70
CA GLY A 123 20.05 -4.10 -8.57
C GLY A 123 20.34 -3.37 -7.25
N THR A 124 21.45 -2.65 -7.23
CA THR A 124 21.81 -1.79 -6.09
C THR A 124 21.53 -0.33 -6.41
N ALA A 125 21.19 0.45 -5.38
CA ALA A 125 21.13 1.90 -5.48
C ALA A 125 21.62 2.54 -4.16
N PRO A 126 22.11 3.78 -4.18
CA PRO A 126 22.45 4.52 -2.97
C PRO A 126 21.25 4.69 -2.01
N LEU A 127 21.54 5.20 -0.80
CA LEU A 127 20.53 5.57 0.19
C LEU A 127 19.39 6.36 -0.47
N TRP A 128 18.15 5.93 -0.22
CA TRP A 128 16.93 6.61 -0.67
C TRP A 128 16.96 7.02 -2.15
N THR A 129 17.50 6.15 -2.99
CA THR A 129 17.54 6.32 -4.44
C THR A 129 16.74 5.21 -5.10
N GLN A 130 15.97 5.57 -6.12
CA GLN A 130 15.17 4.61 -6.86
C GLN A 130 16.08 3.59 -7.57
N ILE A 131 15.79 2.30 -7.41
CA ILE A 131 16.49 1.23 -8.13
C ILE A 131 15.90 1.15 -9.54
N MET A 132 16.72 1.34 -10.57
CA MET A 132 16.26 1.35 -11.97
C MET A 132 16.60 0.08 -12.76
N THR A 133 17.42 -0.80 -12.19
CA THR A 133 17.88 -2.03 -12.85
C THR A 133 17.25 -3.24 -12.19
N PHE A 134 16.67 -4.12 -13.00
CA PHE A 134 16.03 -5.36 -12.54
C PHE A 134 16.41 -6.53 -13.44
N SER A 135 16.66 -7.68 -12.83
CA SER A 135 16.87 -8.95 -13.54
C SER A 135 15.66 -9.86 -13.36
N LEU A 136 15.15 -10.43 -14.45
CA LEU A 136 14.06 -11.39 -14.41
C LEU A 136 14.49 -12.67 -13.69
N VAL A 137 13.64 -13.19 -12.81
CA VAL A 137 13.82 -14.48 -12.15
C VAL A 137 12.55 -15.31 -12.31
N ASN A 138 12.68 -16.56 -12.76
CA ASN A 138 11.54 -17.45 -13.01
C ASN A 138 11.91 -18.93 -12.76
N PRO A 139 11.30 -19.58 -11.76
CA PRO A 139 10.38 -19.01 -10.78
C PRO A 139 11.08 -18.06 -9.80
N ALA A 140 10.31 -17.19 -9.15
CA ALA A 140 10.78 -16.34 -8.07
C ALA A 140 11.33 -17.20 -6.92
N GLN A 141 12.45 -16.75 -6.37
CA GLN A 141 13.15 -17.37 -5.25
C GLN A 141 12.75 -16.76 -3.90
N ASN A 142 12.23 -15.52 -3.91
CA ASN A 142 11.71 -14.83 -2.74
C ASN A 142 10.40 -14.10 -3.08
N GLN A 143 9.49 -14.01 -2.11
CA GLN A 143 8.17 -13.38 -2.33
C GLN A 143 8.28 -11.92 -2.81
N TYR A 144 9.24 -11.16 -2.28
CA TYR A 144 9.44 -9.76 -2.67
C TYR A 144 9.74 -9.60 -4.17
N GLN A 145 10.31 -10.62 -4.82
CA GLN A 145 10.64 -10.54 -6.25
C GLN A 145 9.36 -10.47 -7.10
N VAL A 146 8.29 -11.15 -6.69
CA VAL A 146 6.98 -11.06 -7.33
C VAL A 146 6.37 -9.68 -7.06
N CYS A 147 6.49 -9.16 -5.84
CA CYS A 147 5.97 -7.86 -5.46
C CYS A 147 6.68 -6.71 -6.20
N TYR A 148 8.02 -6.71 -6.26
CA TYR A 148 8.79 -5.66 -6.95
C TYR A 148 8.54 -5.65 -8.45
N LYS A 149 8.16 -6.78 -9.04
CA LYS A 149 7.76 -6.80 -10.44
C LYS A 149 6.61 -5.85 -10.72
N CYS A 150 5.72 -5.63 -9.74
CA CYS A 150 4.52 -4.80 -9.85
C CYS A 150 4.58 -3.49 -9.05
N HIS A 151 5.40 -3.43 -7.99
CA HIS A 151 5.43 -2.33 -7.02
C HIS A 151 6.80 -1.65 -6.93
N SER A 152 7.52 -1.55 -8.04
CA SER A 152 8.77 -0.80 -8.11
C SER A 152 8.88 -0.07 -9.44
N TYR A 153 10.00 0.62 -9.67
CA TYR A 153 10.38 1.17 -10.98
C TYR A 153 10.11 0.21 -12.13
N ASN A 154 10.28 -1.11 -11.93
CA ASN A 154 10.00 -2.11 -12.97
C ASN A 154 8.58 -1.99 -13.56
N ALA A 155 7.59 -1.62 -12.74
CA ALA A 155 6.21 -1.42 -13.16
C ALA A 155 5.79 0.05 -13.24
N PHE A 156 6.34 0.89 -12.37
CA PHE A 156 5.92 2.28 -12.22
C PHE A 156 6.71 3.24 -13.11
N GLY A 157 7.89 2.84 -13.57
CA GLY A 157 8.86 3.75 -14.14
C GLY A 157 9.38 4.75 -13.10
N PRO A 158 9.80 5.96 -13.52
CA PRO A 158 10.42 6.95 -12.64
C PRO A 158 9.53 7.37 -11.45
N ALA A 159 10.07 7.29 -10.24
CA ALA A 159 9.50 7.75 -8.97
C ALA A 159 10.64 8.29 -8.08
N THR A 160 11.24 9.41 -8.49
CA THR A 160 12.48 9.96 -7.89
C THR A 160 12.36 10.32 -6.40
N THR A 161 11.15 10.55 -5.91
CA THR A 161 10.86 10.83 -4.48
C THR A 161 10.45 9.57 -3.71
N GLY A 162 10.46 8.40 -4.35
CA GLY A 162 9.89 7.16 -3.83
C GLY A 162 8.36 7.08 -3.97
N VAL A 163 7.71 8.10 -4.54
CA VAL A 163 6.26 8.14 -4.75
C VAL A 163 5.95 8.01 -6.24
N SER A 164 5.22 6.97 -6.59
CA SER A 164 4.80 6.67 -7.96
C SER A 164 3.66 7.60 -8.40
N PRO A 165 3.52 7.88 -9.71
CA PRO A 165 2.31 8.50 -10.26
C PRO A 165 1.09 7.58 -10.18
N VAL A 166 1.28 6.27 -9.95
CA VAL A 166 0.19 5.28 -9.87
C VAL A 166 -0.59 5.45 -8.56
N VAL A 167 -1.91 5.57 -8.68
CA VAL A 167 -2.84 5.66 -7.55
C VAL A 167 -3.51 4.31 -7.33
N SER A 168 -3.53 3.86 -6.08
CA SER A 168 -4.15 2.60 -5.65
C SER A 168 -5.68 2.66 -5.73
N HIS A 169 -6.33 1.50 -5.59
CA HIS A 169 -7.79 1.43 -5.43
C HIS A 169 -8.30 2.25 -4.23
N SER A 170 -7.47 2.44 -3.21
CA SER A 170 -7.77 3.25 -2.03
C SER A 170 -7.46 4.74 -2.21
N ASN A 171 -7.26 5.19 -3.45
CA ASN A 171 -6.92 6.57 -3.80
C ASN A 171 -5.62 7.09 -3.15
N ILE A 172 -4.63 6.21 -2.99
CA ILE A 172 -3.33 6.54 -2.40
C ILE A 172 -2.25 6.35 -3.45
N LYS A 173 -1.37 7.34 -3.59
CA LYS A 173 -0.18 7.18 -4.44
C LYS A 173 0.65 6.02 -3.92
N LEU A 174 0.90 5.05 -4.79
CA LEU A 174 1.76 3.92 -4.46
C LEU A 174 3.20 4.41 -4.32
N THR A 175 3.97 3.71 -3.50
CA THR A 175 5.40 3.98 -3.33
C THR A 175 6.23 2.89 -3.98
N ASP A 176 7.45 3.25 -4.40
CA ASP A 176 8.40 2.30 -4.95
C ASP A 176 8.96 1.41 -3.84
N GLN A 177 8.47 0.17 -3.77
CA GLN A 177 8.82 -0.77 -2.72
C GLN A 177 10.28 -1.20 -2.78
N ALA A 178 10.88 -1.27 -3.98
CA ALA A 178 12.29 -1.60 -4.10
C ALA A 178 13.17 -0.47 -3.56
N MET A 179 12.74 0.79 -3.73
CA MET A 179 13.38 1.94 -3.10
C MET A 179 13.22 1.92 -1.57
N GLU A 180 12.03 1.64 -1.04
CA GLU A 180 11.76 1.64 0.41
C GLU A 180 12.53 0.52 1.16
N PHE A 181 12.62 -0.67 0.56
CA PHE A 181 13.30 -1.82 1.16
C PHE A 181 14.77 -1.97 0.72
N ASN A 182 15.34 -0.96 0.06
CA ASN A 182 16.74 -0.95 -0.35
C ASN A 182 17.64 -1.21 0.89
N PRO A 183 18.54 -2.22 0.87
CA PRO A 183 19.46 -2.49 1.97
C PRO A 183 20.38 -1.31 2.37
N ASN A 184 20.55 -0.33 1.48
CA ASN A 184 21.28 0.91 1.74
C ASN A 184 20.45 1.98 2.47
N ASN A 185 19.16 1.72 2.76
CA ASN A 185 18.37 2.58 3.63
C ASN A 185 18.74 2.39 5.10
N ARG A 186 18.55 3.46 5.89
CA ARG A 186 18.89 3.46 7.32
C ARG A 186 17.88 2.71 8.16
N SER A 187 16.63 2.70 7.71
CA SER A 187 15.62 1.76 8.17
C SER A 187 15.00 1.05 6.99
N ALA A 188 14.90 -0.26 7.09
CA ALA A 188 14.01 -1.07 6.28
C ALA A 188 13.63 -2.29 7.10
N HIS A 189 12.38 -2.75 7.00
CA HIS A 189 12.09 -4.11 7.42
C HIS A 189 12.89 -5.11 6.55
N PRO A 190 13.35 -6.24 7.11
CA PRO A 190 14.31 -7.11 6.45
C PRO A 190 13.68 -8.00 5.35
N ILE A 191 13.08 -7.41 4.32
CA ILE A 191 12.43 -8.12 3.22
C ILE A 191 13.45 -8.64 2.20
N GLN A 192 14.41 -7.81 1.78
CA GLN A 192 15.42 -8.18 0.79
C GLN A 192 16.63 -8.88 1.42
N VAL A 193 17.07 -8.41 2.59
CA VAL A 193 18.18 -8.97 3.37
C VAL A 193 17.88 -8.89 4.86
N PRO A 194 18.50 -9.75 5.69
CA PRO A 194 18.40 -9.64 7.14
C PRO A 194 18.86 -8.27 7.66
N LEU A 195 18.34 -7.82 8.81
CA LEU A 195 18.68 -6.51 9.39
C LEU A 195 20.20 -6.35 9.62
N ASN A 196 20.90 -7.40 10.06
CA ASN A 196 22.35 -7.34 10.28
C ASN A 196 23.13 -7.15 8.97
N SER A 197 22.54 -7.57 7.85
CA SER A 197 23.09 -7.43 6.50
C SER A 197 22.69 -6.13 5.79
N GLN A 198 21.82 -5.30 6.38
CA GLN A 198 21.51 -3.98 5.81
C GLN A 198 22.72 -3.06 5.93
N THR A 199 23.28 -2.68 4.80
CA THR A 199 24.50 -1.88 4.69
C THR A 199 24.29 -0.43 5.08
N GLY A 200 23.09 0.11 4.89
CA GLY A 200 22.75 1.49 5.23
C GLY A 200 22.38 1.72 6.69
N SER A 201 22.09 0.66 7.46
CA SER A 201 21.66 0.80 8.86
C SER A 201 22.83 0.83 9.83
N TYR A 202 22.83 1.78 10.76
CA TYR A 202 23.86 1.88 11.80
C TYR A 202 23.64 0.88 12.94
N ALA A 203 24.72 0.52 13.62
CA ALA A 203 24.62 -0.26 14.84
C ALA A 203 23.91 0.55 15.95
N PRO A 204 23.06 -0.10 16.77
CA PRO A 204 22.57 -1.47 16.64
C PRO A 204 21.53 -1.58 15.51
N LYS A 205 21.76 -2.47 14.54
CA LYS A 205 20.87 -2.66 13.37
C LYS A 205 19.56 -3.32 13.80
N ALA A 206 19.69 -4.54 14.34
CA ALA A 206 18.57 -5.29 14.88
C ALA A 206 18.05 -4.71 16.21
N LEU A 207 16.78 -4.95 16.51
CA LEU A 207 16.23 -4.80 17.85
C LEU A 207 16.67 -5.98 18.73
N ARG A 208 16.54 -5.83 20.05
CA ARG A 208 16.74 -6.94 20.98
C ARG A 208 15.56 -7.90 20.91
N SER A 209 15.75 -9.17 21.27
CA SER A 209 14.70 -10.18 21.25
C SER A 209 13.49 -9.81 22.10
N ASN A 210 13.70 -9.19 23.25
CA ASN A 210 12.63 -8.71 24.13
C ASN A 210 11.83 -7.51 23.55
N GLN A 211 12.31 -6.90 22.47
CA GLN A 211 11.62 -5.83 21.75
C GLN A 211 10.93 -6.31 20.47
N MET A 212 10.79 -7.63 20.35
CA MET A 212 10.06 -8.30 19.30
C MET A 212 9.00 -9.19 19.94
N SER A 213 7.86 -9.33 19.27
CA SER A 213 6.83 -10.28 19.69
C SER A 213 7.35 -11.73 19.56
N LEU A 214 6.76 -12.65 20.32
CA LEU A 214 7.26 -14.03 20.52
C LEU A 214 7.47 -14.85 19.22
N GLY A 215 6.91 -14.42 18.09
CA GLY A 215 7.09 -15.09 16.80
C GLY A 215 8.46 -14.87 16.13
N TRP A 216 9.28 -13.92 16.61
CA TRP A 216 10.57 -13.57 16.01
C TRP A 216 11.73 -14.17 16.82
N THR A 217 12.28 -15.30 16.36
CA THR A 217 13.29 -16.08 17.10
C THR A 217 14.73 -15.84 16.65
N ASN A 218 14.95 -15.38 15.41
CA ASN A 218 16.26 -15.15 14.81
C ASN A 218 16.46 -13.65 14.50
N VAL A 219 16.15 -12.81 15.48
CA VAL A 219 16.14 -11.34 15.34
C VAL A 219 17.51 -10.86 14.83
N GLY A 220 17.49 -10.18 13.69
CA GLY A 220 18.69 -9.66 13.03
C GLY A 220 19.23 -10.51 11.88
N THR A 221 19.02 -11.83 11.90
CA THR A 221 19.54 -12.77 10.88
C THR A 221 18.45 -13.37 10.00
N GLN A 222 17.18 -13.27 10.39
CA GLN A 222 16.05 -13.64 9.53
C GLN A 222 15.61 -12.51 8.60
N THR A 223 14.99 -12.90 7.49
CA THR A 223 14.20 -12.02 6.63
C THR A 223 12.72 -12.10 6.98
N MET A 224 11.99 -11.07 6.58
CA MET A 224 10.53 -11.04 6.49
C MET A 224 10.10 -11.37 5.07
N VAL A 225 8.82 -11.74 4.90
CA VAL A 225 8.16 -11.79 3.60
C VAL A 225 6.98 -10.82 3.60
N CYS A 226 6.57 -10.33 2.42
CA CYS A 226 5.49 -9.37 2.27
C CYS A 226 4.17 -9.85 2.94
N SER A 227 3.91 -11.16 2.95
CA SER A 227 2.74 -11.79 3.57
C SER A 227 2.78 -11.92 5.09
N ASP A 228 3.87 -11.50 5.72
CA ASP A 228 3.92 -11.29 7.16
C ASP A 228 3.13 -10.03 7.55
N CYS A 229 3.07 -9.04 6.65
CA CYS A 229 2.40 -7.76 6.87
C CYS A 229 1.12 -7.59 6.05
N HIS A 230 1.05 -8.13 4.84
CA HIS A 230 -0.08 -7.94 3.93
C HIS A 230 -0.98 -9.17 3.81
N ALA A 231 -2.28 -8.92 3.68
CA ALA A 231 -3.31 -9.91 3.45
C ALA A 231 -3.79 -9.87 1.98
N ALA A 232 -4.49 -10.92 1.59
CA ALA A 232 -5.39 -10.83 0.45
C ALA A 232 -6.52 -9.84 0.79
N PRO A 233 -7.02 -9.05 -0.18
CA PRO A 233 -8.24 -8.29 0.04
C PRO A 233 -9.40 -9.26 0.39
N PRO A 234 -10.29 -8.90 1.34
CA PRO A 234 -11.45 -9.71 1.64
C PRO A 234 -12.33 -9.89 0.40
N THR A 235 -12.83 -11.10 0.15
CA THR A 235 -13.74 -11.38 -0.95
C THR A 235 -14.97 -10.49 -0.87
N GLY A 236 -15.26 -9.72 -1.93
CA GLY A 236 -16.41 -8.81 -1.97
C GLY A 236 -16.24 -7.50 -1.20
N SER A 237 -15.04 -7.16 -0.73
CA SER A 237 -14.77 -5.87 -0.11
C SER A 237 -14.97 -4.74 -1.13
N THR A 238 -15.98 -3.90 -0.91
CA THR A 238 -16.18 -2.63 -1.61
C THR A 238 -15.46 -1.46 -0.92
N GLY A 239 -14.85 -1.71 0.25
CA GLY A 239 -14.14 -0.72 1.05
C GLY A 239 -12.62 -0.82 0.91
N ALA A 240 -11.97 0.34 0.90
CA ALA A 240 -10.52 0.46 0.97
C ALA A 240 -10.00 0.02 2.34
N THR A 241 -9.39 -1.16 2.46
CA THR A 241 -8.41 -1.39 3.53
C THR A 241 -7.13 -0.70 3.10
N LYS A 242 -6.92 0.53 3.58
CA LYS A 242 -5.90 1.50 3.13
C LYS A 242 -4.55 0.88 2.70
N TYR A 243 -4.09 -0.14 3.43
CA TYR A 243 -2.82 -0.82 3.21
C TYR A 243 -2.89 -2.37 3.18
N LEU A 244 -4.10 -2.97 3.13
CA LEU A 244 -4.29 -4.43 3.16
C LEU A 244 -3.51 -5.15 4.30
N LEU A 245 -3.46 -4.55 5.49
CA LEU A 245 -2.67 -5.08 6.60
C LEU A 245 -3.26 -6.39 7.13
N LYS A 246 -2.38 -7.32 7.51
CA LYS A 246 -2.70 -8.66 8.04
C LYS A 246 -2.38 -8.74 9.52
N GLY A 247 -3.02 -9.72 10.16
CA GLY A 247 -2.77 -10.12 11.53
C GLY A 247 -4.00 -9.88 12.39
N PRO A 248 -3.91 -10.17 13.70
CA PRO A 248 -5.00 -9.86 14.63
C PRO A 248 -5.27 -8.35 14.71
N ARG A 249 -4.28 -7.53 14.33
CA ARG A 249 -4.30 -6.06 14.42
C ARG A 249 -4.01 -5.48 13.05
N THR A 250 -4.82 -4.57 12.54
CA THR A 250 -4.76 -4.12 11.13
C THR A 250 -4.91 -2.61 10.96
N TYR A 251 -4.98 -1.85 12.06
CA TYR A 251 -5.20 -0.40 12.02
C TYR A 251 -3.88 0.38 12.09
N TRP A 252 -3.64 1.19 11.07
CA TRP A 252 -2.54 2.16 10.99
C TRP A 252 -2.77 3.19 9.87
N PRO A 253 -2.40 4.47 10.06
CA PRO A 253 -2.01 5.10 11.33
C PRO A 253 -3.21 5.51 12.19
N TYR A 254 -4.42 5.31 11.66
CA TYR A 254 -5.68 5.61 12.32
C TYR A 254 -6.27 4.37 12.97
N ASN A 255 -6.89 4.55 14.13
CA ASN A 255 -7.72 3.56 14.79
C ASN A 255 -9.07 3.40 14.06
N ARG A 256 -9.93 2.51 14.57
CA ARG A 256 -11.26 2.22 14.02
C ARG A 256 -12.18 3.43 13.95
N ASN A 257 -11.97 4.42 14.82
CA ASN A 257 -12.77 5.65 14.89
C ASN A 257 -12.23 6.74 13.94
N GLY A 258 -11.20 6.45 13.14
CA GLY A 258 -10.57 7.42 12.25
C GLY A 258 -9.66 8.42 12.95
N GLN A 259 -9.29 8.18 14.21
CA GLN A 259 -8.36 9.01 14.98
C GLN A 259 -6.95 8.43 14.92
N LEU A 260 -5.92 9.28 14.96
CA LEU A 260 -4.54 8.79 15.02
C LEU A 260 -4.29 8.07 16.35
N TRP A 261 -3.54 6.98 16.29
CA TRP A 261 -3.01 6.33 17.49
C TRP A 261 -2.05 7.25 18.24
N THR A 262 -2.17 7.31 19.56
CA THR A 262 -1.29 8.09 20.43
C THR A 262 -0.66 7.24 21.54
N LEU A 263 0.39 7.76 22.18
CA LEU A 263 0.93 7.15 23.39
C LEU A 263 -0.02 7.26 24.59
N GLY A 264 -0.92 8.24 24.60
CA GLY A 264 -1.99 8.31 25.59
C GLY A 264 -2.98 7.15 25.48
N ASP A 265 -3.26 6.64 24.27
CA ASP A 265 -4.05 5.41 24.08
C ASP A 265 -3.38 4.21 24.75
N VAL A 266 -2.06 4.09 24.61
CA VAL A 266 -1.27 3.00 25.19
C VAL A 266 -1.27 3.11 26.72
N ARG A 267 -0.94 4.28 27.28
CA ARG A 267 -0.88 4.52 28.74
C ARG A 267 -2.22 4.25 29.42
N SER A 268 -3.31 4.73 28.83
CA SER A 268 -4.66 4.61 29.41
C SER A 268 -5.36 3.30 29.06
N ASN A 269 -4.70 2.41 28.30
CA ASN A 269 -5.30 1.21 27.74
C ASN A 269 -6.62 1.48 26.99
N ALA A 270 -6.65 2.58 26.23
CA ALA A 270 -7.82 3.03 25.49
C ALA A 270 -7.81 2.56 24.04
N ASN A 271 -8.96 2.74 23.37
CA ASN A 271 -9.14 2.51 21.93
C ASN A 271 -8.74 1.11 21.43
N ASN A 272 -8.61 0.13 22.32
CA ASN A 272 -8.17 -1.22 22.00
C ASN A 272 -6.78 -1.28 21.32
N TRP A 273 -5.85 -0.37 21.68
CA TRP A 273 -4.52 -0.32 21.07
C TRP A 273 -3.83 -1.69 21.02
N SER A 274 -3.96 -2.48 22.08
CA SER A 274 -3.31 -3.79 22.22
C SER A 274 -3.90 -4.88 21.33
N THR A 275 -5.07 -4.67 20.72
CA THR A 275 -5.73 -5.59 19.78
C THR A 275 -5.94 -5.02 18.38
N ASP A 276 -5.77 -3.71 18.18
CA ASP A 276 -6.10 -3.06 16.91
C ASP A 276 -4.89 -2.40 16.25
N LEU A 277 -3.90 -1.90 17.01
CA LEU A 277 -2.70 -1.23 16.46
C LEU A 277 -1.79 -2.22 15.71
N PHE A 278 -1.60 -2.02 14.41
CA PHE A 278 -0.84 -2.95 13.56
C PHE A 278 0.60 -3.20 14.06
N CYS A 279 1.30 -2.14 14.48
CA CYS A 279 2.72 -2.20 14.88
C CYS A 279 3.00 -3.24 15.97
N VAL A 280 2.02 -3.45 16.88
CA VAL A 280 2.19 -4.34 18.04
C VAL A 280 1.98 -5.82 17.71
N ASN A 281 1.71 -6.15 16.43
CA ASN A 281 1.92 -7.49 15.91
C ASN A 281 3.37 -7.94 16.03
N CYS A 282 4.33 -7.02 15.86
CA CYS A 282 5.76 -7.33 15.82
C CYS A 282 6.56 -6.60 16.91
N HIS A 283 6.17 -5.38 17.27
CA HIS A 283 6.90 -4.54 18.22
C HIS A 283 6.04 -4.30 19.47
N PRO A 284 6.30 -4.99 20.59
CA PRO A 284 5.64 -4.65 21.84
C PRO A 284 6.03 -3.21 22.21
N ILE A 285 5.02 -2.42 22.58
CA ILE A 285 5.21 -1.03 23.04
C ILE A 285 5.17 -1.01 24.57
N TYR A 286 4.22 -1.74 25.14
CA TYR A 286 3.99 -1.87 26.57
C TYR A 286 3.63 -3.32 26.90
N SER A 287 4.31 -3.93 27.86
CA SER A 287 4.12 -5.34 28.25
C SER A 287 4.49 -5.52 29.73
N GLY A 288 3.75 -6.37 30.44
CA GLY A 288 4.05 -6.69 31.84
C GLY A 288 4.11 -5.48 32.78
N GLY A 289 3.38 -4.40 32.46
CA GLY A 289 3.41 -3.15 33.23
C GLY A 289 4.61 -2.23 32.93
N SER A 290 5.37 -2.50 31.88
CA SER A 290 6.59 -1.76 31.52
C SER A 290 6.60 -1.35 30.04
N TRP A 291 7.23 -0.22 29.76
CA TRP A 291 7.48 0.24 28.39
C TRP A 291 8.72 -0.43 27.80
N GLU A 292 8.63 -0.88 26.55
CA GLU A 292 9.71 -1.61 25.86
C GLU A 292 10.76 -0.68 25.21
N ASN A 293 10.48 0.62 25.22
CA ASN A 293 11.35 1.69 24.77
C ASN A 293 11.14 2.91 25.67
N ASN A 294 12.24 3.55 26.06
CA ASN A 294 12.19 4.64 27.04
C ASN A 294 11.51 5.90 26.49
N VAL A 295 11.61 6.19 25.19
CA VAL A 295 10.92 7.32 24.54
C VAL A 295 9.41 7.13 24.60
N HIS A 296 8.93 5.90 24.39
CA HIS A 296 7.52 5.59 24.56
C HIS A 296 7.07 5.68 26.02
N GLY A 297 7.97 5.52 26.99
CA GLY A 297 7.65 5.59 28.41
C GLY A 297 7.78 6.95 29.06
N GLU A 298 8.25 7.96 28.31
CA GLU A 298 8.44 9.32 28.82
C GLU A 298 7.11 9.99 29.15
N GLY A 299 7.05 10.68 30.29
CA GLY A 299 5.78 11.13 30.87
C GLY A 299 5.08 12.19 30.03
N ASP A 300 5.82 13.17 29.53
CA ASP A 300 5.33 14.30 28.74
C ASP A 300 4.79 13.87 27.36
N HIS A 301 5.33 12.79 26.80
CA HIS A 301 4.85 12.17 25.57
C HIS A 301 3.45 11.55 25.72
N HIS A 302 2.99 11.32 26.95
CA HIS A 302 1.64 10.82 27.21
C HIS A 302 0.65 11.94 27.51
N ASP A 303 1.17 13.13 27.80
CA ASP A 303 0.35 14.28 28.14
C ASP A 303 -0.28 14.87 26.88
N SER A 304 -1.34 15.64 27.09
CA SER A 304 -2.08 16.19 25.96
C SER A 304 -1.26 17.27 25.25
N MET A 305 -1.08 17.12 23.94
CA MET A 305 -0.31 18.05 23.12
C MET A 305 -1.11 18.58 21.93
N THR A 306 -0.76 19.78 21.47
CA THR A 306 -1.41 20.41 20.31
C THR A 306 -0.43 20.51 19.14
N ILE A 307 -0.77 19.85 18.03
CA ILE A 307 0.02 19.88 16.79
C ILE A 307 -0.87 20.43 15.67
N GLY A 308 -0.47 21.54 15.07
CA GLY A 308 -1.21 22.14 13.96
C GLY A 308 -2.64 22.55 14.32
N GLY A 309 -2.87 23.01 15.56
CA GLY A 309 -4.19 23.42 16.05
C GLY A 309 -5.10 22.28 16.51
N THR A 310 -4.68 21.03 16.35
CA THR A 310 -5.42 19.85 16.85
C THR A 310 -4.83 19.36 18.15
N ARG A 311 -5.68 19.12 19.15
CA ARG A 311 -5.30 18.55 20.44
C ARG A 311 -5.36 17.03 20.40
N PHE A 312 -4.29 16.38 20.83
CA PHE A 312 -4.15 14.94 20.97
C PHE A 312 -4.02 14.57 22.46
N ASN A 313 -4.42 13.36 22.81
CA ASN A 313 -4.21 12.79 24.15
C ASN A 313 -2.91 11.97 24.11
N GLY A 314 -1.76 12.58 24.41
CA GLY A 314 -0.44 12.00 24.12
C GLY A 314 0.04 12.27 22.69
N ALA A 315 1.33 12.04 22.47
CA ALA A 315 1.96 12.17 21.16
C ALA A 315 1.36 11.17 20.16
N PRO A 316 0.83 11.63 19.01
CA PRO A 316 0.38 10.72 17.96
C PRO A 316 1.60 10.00 17.36
N CYS A 317 1.51 8.70 17.09
CA CYS A 317 2.68 7.91 16.64
C CYS A 317 3.34 8.49 15.38
N VAL A 318 2.54 9.04 14.47
CA VAL A 318 3.00 9.67 13.23
C VAL A 318 3.53 11.10 13.41
N SER A 319 3.58 11.65 14.64
CA SER A 319 4.38 12.87 14.87
C SER A 319 5.88 12.60 14.79
N CYS A 320 6.28 11.36 15.08
CA CYS A 320 7.66 10.91 15.02
C CYS A 320 7.91 9.90 13.89
N HIS A 321 6.96 9.03 13.59
CA HIS A 321 7.13 7.97 12.60
C HIS A 321 6.54 8.32 11.23
N VAL A 322 7.11 7.74 10.16
CA VAL A 322 6.51 7.80 8.83
C VAL A 322 5.22 6.98 8.77
N GLU A 323 4.30 7.39 7.91
CA GLU A 323 3.02 6.69 7.73
C GLU A 323 3.15 5.36 6.97
N ILE A 324 4.18 5.18 6.14
CA ILE A 324 4.41 3.93 5.40
C ILE A 324 5.49 3.10 6.11
N PRO A 325 5.12 2.01 6.84
CA PRO A 325 6.03 1.29 7.71
C PRO A 325 6.83 0.20 6.96
N HIS A 326 7.41 0.53 5.81
CA HIS A 326 8.24 -0.39 5.03
C HIS A 326 9.71 -0.19 5.36
N GLY A 327 10.30 0.85 4.80
CA GLY A 327 11.63 1.35 5.07
C GLY A 327 11.72 2.83 4.73
N TYR A 328 12.65 3.52 5.36
CA TYR A 328 12.82 4.94 5.21
C TYR A 328 14.28 5.37 5.26
N ARG A 329 14.55 6.55 4.70
CA ARG A 329 15.90 7.11 4.67
C ARG A 329 16.47 7.42 6.06
N ILE A 330 15.62 7.57 7.07
CA ILE A 330 16.00 7.85 8.46
C ILE A 330 15.84 6.56 9.28
N SER A 331 16.74 6.32 10.24
CA SER A 331 16.66 5.14 11.10
C SER A 331 15.37 5.12 11.94
N ARG A 332 14.93 3.90 12.35
CA ARG A 332 13.74 3.65 13.17
C ARG A 332 12.41 4.14 12.56
N LEU A 333 12.32 4.21 11.23
CA LEU A 333 11.14 4.70 10.51
C LEU A 333 10.72 6.10 11.01
N ILE A 334 11.69 6.94 11.40
CA ILE A 334 11.43 8.31 11.81
C ILE A 334 11.12 9.14 10.56
N GLY A 335 10.11 10.01 10.65
CA GLY A 335 9.74 10.97 9.62
C GLY A 335 9.96 12.40 10.09
N TYR A 336 10.21 13.30 9.15
CA TYR A 336 10.35 14.73 9.38
C TYR A 336 9.14 15.53 8.88
N ASP A 337 9.01 16.74 9.41
CA ASP A 337 8.01 17.72 8.99
C ASP A 337 8.17 18.15 7.52
N THR A 338 9.30 17.87 6.88
CA THR A 338 9.51 18.09 5.45
C THR A 338 9.05 16.93 4.57
N ASP A 339 8.75 15.76 5.14
CA ASP A 339 8.53 14.57 4.34
C ASP A 339 7.22 14.64 3.53
N PRO A 340 7.24 14.24 2.25
CA PRO A 340 6.08 14.33 1.39
C PRO A 340 5.07 13.23 1.71
N ALA A 341 3.80 13.44 1.35
CA ALA A 341 2.84 12.34 1.28
C ALA A 341 3.32 11.29 0.25
N PRO A 342 3.11 9.99 0.49
CA PRO A 342 2.35 9.41 1.60
C PRO A 342 3.19 9.12 2.85
N TYR A 343 4.47 9.50 2.91
CA TYR A 343 5.32 9.25 4.09
C TYR A 343 4.96 10.17 5.26
N GLY A 344 4.63 11.43 4.95
CA GLY A 344 4.08 12.39 5.92
C GLY A 344 2.55 12.30 6.01
N THR A 345 2.04 12.34 7.24
CA THR A 345 0.61 12.39 7.53
C THR A 345 0.15 13.84 7.59
N VAL A 346 -0.91 14.16 6.84
CA VAL A 346 -1.53 15.48 6.80
C VAL A 346 -2.91 15.42 7.44
N GLN A 347 -3.18 16.35 8.35
CA GLN A 347 -4.48 16.50 8.99
C GLN A 347 -5.52 17.09 8.02
N ALA A 348 -6.79 17.00 8.37
CA ALA A 348 -7.87 17.58 7.56
C ALA A 348 -7.71 19.09 7.30
N ASN A 349 -7.05 19.81 8.21
CA ASN A 349 -6.76 21.24 8.07
C ASN A 349 -5.50 21.55 7.24
N GLY A 350 -4.89 20.55 6.61
CA GLY A 350 -3.69 20.70 5.77
C GLY A 350 -2.36 20.74 6.54
N THR A 351 -2.38 20.71 7.87
CA THR A 351 -1.15 20.72 8.68
C THR A 351 -0.55 19.32 8.77
N LYS A 352 0.77 19.19 8.68
CA LYS A 352 1.44 17.91 8.93
C LYS A 352 1.43 17.54 10.41
N VAL A 353 1.37 16.24 10.68
CA VAL A 353 1.46 15.71 12.04
C VAL A 353 2.92 15.49 12.44
N GLN A 354 3.79 15.09 11.50
CA GLN A 354 5.23 14.97 11.76
C GLN A 354 5.81 16.31 12.24
N VAL A 355 6.56 16.28 13.34
CA VAL A 355 7.13 17.48 13.97
C VAL A 355 8.66 17.49 14.00
N LEU A 356 9.28 16.32 13.76
CA LEU A 356 10.72 16.19 13.86
C LEU A 356 11.41 16.86 12.68
N LYS A 357 12.59 17.42 12.96
CA LYS A 357 13.50 18.04 12.00
C LYS A 357 14.87 17.40 11.99
N GLY A 358 15.20 16.66 13.05
CA GLY A 358 16.45 15.94 13.21
C GLY A 358 16.26 14.71 14.09
N PHE A 359 17.06 13.68 13.83
CA PHE A 359 17.06 12.44 14.60
C PHE A 359 18.47 11.84 14.60
N ARG A 360 18.89 11.34 15.76
CA ARG A 360 20.12 10.58 15.94
C ARG A 360 19.81 9.25 16.61
N LYS A 361 20.24 8.15 15.99
CA LYS A 361 20.03 6.82 16.54
C LYS A 361 20.82 6.66 17.85
N ALA A 362 20.16 6.16 18.89
CA ALA A 362 20.83 5.83 20.14
C ALA A 362 21.66 4.54 20.00
N SER A 363 22.67 4.41 20.86
CA SER A 363 23.54 3.22 20.95
C SER A 363 22.81 1.97 21.45
N SER A 364 21.66 2.15 22.09
CA SER A 364 20.79 1.07 22.51
C SER A 364 19.32 1.44 22.28
N PRO A 365 18.43 0.45 22.20
CA PRO A 365 17.01 0.70 22.02
C PRO A 365 16.31 1.40 23.20
N THR A 366 16.98 1.59 24.34
CA THR A 366 16.41 2.22 25.55
C THR A 366 17.29 3.36 26.07
N ASN A 367 18.19 3.89 25.24
CA ASN A 367 19.14 4.94 25.61
C ASN A 367 18.96 6.19 24.74
N TYR A 368 17.71 6.55 24.46
CA TYR A 368 17.39 7.82 23.82
C TYR A 368 17.23 8.90 24.90
N GLY A 369 17.79 10.07 24.69
CA GLY A 369 17.47 11.27 25.46
C GLY A 369 16.88 12.35 24.54
N GLU A 370 16.50 13.49 25.12
CA GLU A 370 15.97 14.64 24.37
C GLU A 370 16.86 15.03 23.19
N GLY A 371 18.19 15.02 23.40
CA GLY A 371 19.19 15.34 22.39
C GLY A 371 19.35 14.32 21.26
N ASN A 372 18.51 13.27 21.19
CA ASN A 372 18.42 12.37 20.04
C ASN A 372 17.36 12.81 19.02
N CYS A 373 16.48 13.73 19.38
CA CYS A 373 15.42 14.25 18.54
C CYS A 373 15.51 15.78 18.49
N TYR A 374 15.08 16.37 17.38
CA TYR A 374 15.02 17.82 17.24
C TYR A 374 13.65 18.23 16.69
N SER A 375 13.01 19.20 17.35
CA SER A 375 11.75 19.82 16.93
C SER A 375 11.75 21.31 17.27
N THR A 376 11.00 22.09 16.48
CA THR A 376 10.74 23.50 16.78
C THR A 376 9.26 23.76 17.11
N VAL A 377 8.46 22.70 17.22
CA VAL A 377 7.06 22.81 17.59
C VAL A 377 6.99 23.05 19.10
N GLY A 378 6.19 24.03 19.53
CA GLY A 378 6.13 24.43 20.95
C GLY A 378 5.67 23.31 21.89
N ALA A 379 4.94 22.32 21.41
CA ALA A 379 4.58 21.11 22.17
C ALA A 379 5.74 20.09 22.33
N CYS A 380 6.93 20.41 21.81
CA CYS A 380 8.14 19.60 21.82
C CYS A 380 9.36 20.48 22.15
N ASP A 381 9.17 21.50 23.00
CA ASP A 381 10.18 22.52 23.30
C ASP A 381 11.41 21.94 24.02
N GLU A 382 11.28 20.85 24.77
CA GLU A 382 12.41 20.11 25.34
C GLU A 382 13.34 19.51 24.26
N HIS A 383 12.84 19.35 23.02
CA HIS A 383 13.62 18.90 21.86
C HIS A 383 14.21 20.04 21.02
N ASN A 384 14.29 21.27 21.53
CA ASN A 384 14.79 22.42 20.75
C ASN A 384 16.32 22.65 20.87
N SER A 385 17.00 21.95 21.78
CA SER A 385 18.33 22.32 22.28
C SER A 385 19.48 22.04 21.30
N ARG A 386 19.26 21.21 20.28
CA ARG A 386 20.28 20.86 19.28
C ARG A 386 19.69 20.75 17.88
N SER A 387 20.00 21.71 17.01
CA SER A 387 19.80 21.54 15.57
C SER A 387 20.69 20.40 15.09
N MET A 388 20.15 19.18 15.07
CA MET A 388 20.83 18.01 14.54
C MET A 388 20.70 18.05 13.03
N THR A 389 21.76 18.53 12.36
CA THR A 389 21.90 18.26 10.93
C THR A 389 22.05 16.76 10.75
N TYR A 390 21.21 16.27 9.85
CA TYR A 390 20.95 14.91 9.46
C TYR A 390 22.10 13.92 9.74
N ASP A 391 21.70 12.78 10.32
CA ASP A 391 22.05 11.47 9.79
C ASP A 391 23.30 10.73 10.35
N TRP A 392 23.23 10.31 11.64
CA TRP A 392 23.95 9.14 12.20
C TRP A 392 23.06 8.26 13.11
#